data_AF-A0A024US70-F1
#
_entry.id   AF-A0A024US70-F1
#
_cell.length_a   1.000
_cell.length_b   1.000
_cell.length_c   1.000
_cell.angle_alpha   90.00
_cell.angle_beta   90.00
_cell.angle_gamma   90.00
#
_symmetry.space_group_name_H-M   'P 1'
#
loop_
_entity.id
_entity.type
_entity.pdbx_description
1 polymer ?
#
loop_
_entity_poly.entity_id
_entity_poly.type
_entity_poly.pdbx_seq_one_letter_code
_entity_poly.pdbx_strand_id
1 'polypeptide(L)'
;MATHSQRRWPGDNTSGEKPTPVGMVHGAVLGNYDGVEGYNNNYKNNPHADDENYDGSNFLNGVCTGMKWQCVEYARRYWIVKRGIVLPSLSWAAHIWDRITHVSRLGDFAIVPLKKFPNFGTEKPEVGDFLVYKSTPSQWVGHVAVVADVVTKDNGTLTVYVAEQNVHNDKMWIGGHYADELHLVTGTSRDGQTTYSITHPDPDLVLEGWVRPALDEAVLRAPWTRPLARLPLNGVYCKESAIALQKFVGSYPDGSHGGMTNTDLRNILRQHGEPNEAPKTPNPVELVHCLRLFLARHWALARPHPVEAGSNDSDKDLIAVCPGNTNCVCRVIRREEIHPTSGEGVPAPVCHTTKALQGFLNSVHHPHDLRSAALLVETTK
;
A
#
# COMPACT_ATOMS: atom_id res chain seq x y z
N MET A 1 6.05 -6.35 36.31
CA MET A 1 4.97 -5.59 35.63
C MET A 1 5.63 -4.55 34.74
N ALA A 2 5.90 -4.90 33.49
CA ALA A 2 6.46 -3.96 32.51
C ALA A 2 5.28 -3.28 31.81
N THR A 3 5.06 -2.02 32.12
CA THR A 3 4.03 -1.19 31.49
C THR A 3 4.41 -0.90 30.05
N HIS A 4 3.41 -0.93 29.17
CA HIS A 4 3.49 -0.63 27.75
C HIS A 4 4.43 0.55 27.47
N SER A 5 5.42 0.33 26.60
CA SER A 5 6.22 1.42 26.03
C SER A 5 5.26 2.34 25.26
N GLN A 6 4.84 3.44 25.89
CA GLN A 6 4.15 4.53 25.21
C GLN A 6 5.01 4.92 24.01
N ARG A 7 4.44 4.82 22.80
CA ARG A 7 5.10 5.29 21.58
C ARG A 7 5.30 6.79 21.75
N ARG A 8 6.52 7.21 22.08
CA ARG A 8 6.88 8.62 22.14
C ARG A 8 6.86 9.18 20.73
N TRP A 9 5.99 10.15 20.48
CA TRP A 9 5.99 10.89 19.23
C TRP A 9 7.02 12.03 19.31
N PRO A 10 7.56 12.50 18.16
CA PRO A 10 8.44 13.66 18.15
C PRO A 10 7.75 14.89 18.77
N GLY A 11 8.20 15.31 19.95
CA GLY A 11 7.66 16.47 20.69
C GLY A 11 7.06 16.16 22.07
N ASP A 12 7.02 14.91 22.51
CA ASP A 12 6.57 14.58 23.87
C ASP A 12 7.55 15.12 24.94
N ASN A 13 7.03 15.88 25.91
CA ASN A 13 7.81 16.36 27.05
C ASN A 13 8.04 15.23 28.07
N THR A 14 9.01 15.43 28.97
CA THR A 14 9.37 14.45 30.00
C THR A 14 8.28 14.22 31.04
N SER A 15 7.28 15.11 31.13
CA SER A 15 6.16 15.02 32.07
C SER A 15 4.98 14.19 31.55
N GLY A 16 4.93 13.87 30.25
CA GLY A 16 3.79 13.15 29.65
C GLY A 16 2.52 14.02 29.51
N GLU A 17 2.61 15.32 29.79
CA GLU A 17 1.52 16.27 29.58
C GLU A 17 1.45 16.62 28.10
N LYS A 18 0.32 16.33 27.47
CA LYS A 18 0.08 16.72 26.08
C LYS A 18 0.00 18.25 26.01
N PRO A 19 0.82 18.91 25.16
CA PRO A 19 0.69 20.34 24.93
C PRO A 19 -0.75 20.66 24.52
N THR A 20 -1.29 21.80 24.98
CA THR A 20 -2.57 22.31 24.47
C THR A 20 -2.49 22.37 22.94
N PRO A 21 -3.42 21.73 22.21
CA PRO A 21 -3.47 21.82 20.76
C PRO A 21 -3.43 23.27 20.28
N VAL A 22 -2.36 23.65 19.59
CA VAL A 22 -2.30 24.93 18.87
C VAL A 22 -2.54 24.65 17.39
N GLY A 23 -3.40 25.44 16.75
CA GLY A 23 -3.79 25.31 15.35
C GLY A 23 -5.00 24.40 15.13
N MET A 24 -5.36 24.19 13.87
CA MET A 24 -6.48 23.33 13.48
C MET A 24 -6.25 21.90 13.97
N VAL A 25 -7.31 21.18 14.33
CA VAL A 25 -7.22 19.79 14.78
C VAL A 25 -6.86 18.87 13.61
N HIS A 26 -6.10 17.81 13.88
CA HIS A 26 -5.88 16.74 12.90
C HIS A 26 -7.20 16.25 12.32
N GLY A 27 -7.31 16.19 11.00
CA GLY A 27 -8.54 15.79 10.32
C GLY A 27 -9.58 16.89 10.14
N ALA A 28 -9.30 18.13 10.54
CA ALA A 28 -10.10 19.27 10.09
C ALA A 28 -10.01 19.40 8.56
N VAL A 29 -11.14 19.64 7.90
CA VAL A 29 -11.18 19.92 6.45
C VAL A 29 -10.52 21.27 6.19
N LEU A 30 -9.51 21.29 5.32
CA LEU A 30 -8.81 22.50 4.87
C LEU A 30 -9.39 23.05 3.58
N GLY A 31 -9.97 22.19 2.74
CA GLY A 31 -10.53 22.55 1.44
C GLY A 31 -11.01 21.33 0.67
N ASN A 32 -11.46 21.56 -0.55
CA ASN A 32 -11.96 20.52 -1.44
C ASN A 32 -11.55 20.81 -2.88
N TYR A 33 -10.92 19.83 -3.53
CA TYR A 33 -10.69 19.90 -4.96
C TYR A 33 -11.46 18.78 -5.65
N ASP A 34 -12.35 19.18 -6.57
CA ASP A 34 -13.08 18.27 -7.45
C ASP A 34 -13.85 17.15 -6.70
N GLY A 35 -14.40 17.48 -5.53
CA GLY A 35 -15.13 16.53 -4.67
C GLY A 35 -14.24 15.72 -3.73
N VAL A 36 -12.94 16.02 -3.65
CA VAL A 36 -11.98 15.35 -2.76
C VAL A 36 -11.50 16.33 -1.69
N GLU A 37 -11.84 16.05 -0.44
CA GLU A 37 -11.46 16.90 0.70
C GLU A 37 -9.97 16.75 1.05
N GLY A 38 -9.31 17.88 1.31
CA GLY A 38 -7.99 17.93 1.94
C GLY A 38 -8.13 18.13 3.44
N TYR A 39 -7.38 17.36 4.22
CA TYR A 39 -7.45 17.42 5.68
C TYR A 39 -6.13 17.86 6.30
N ASN A 40 -6.25 18.48 7.47
CA ASN A 40 -5.12 18.90 8.27
C ASN A 40 -4.33 17.72 8.84
N ASN A 41 -3.02 17.71 8.65
CA ASN A 41 -2.13 16.64 9.09
C ASN A 41 -1.30 16.98 10.34
N ASN A 42 -1.86 17.76 11.27
CA ASN A 42 -1.17 18.05 12.52
C ASN A 42 -1.21 16.86 13.50
N TYR A 43 -0.26 15.93 13.42
CA TYR A 43 -0.24 14.77 14.33
C TYR A 43 -0.13 15.13 15.82
N LYS A 44 0.41 16.30 16.16
CA LYS A 44 0.59 16.73 17.56
C LYS A 44 -0.73 16.92 18.29
N ASN A 45 -1.81 17.21 17.56
CA ASN A 45 -3.14 17.37 18.12
C ASN A 45 -4.14 16.34 17.57
N ASN A 46 -3.66 15.14 17.22
CA ASN A 46 -4.53 14.07 16.81
C ASN A 46 -5.43 13.59 17.98
N PRO A 47 -6.76 13.75 17.89
CA PRO A 47 -7.67 13.37 18.99
C PRO A 47 -7.72 11.86 19.22
N HIS A 48 -7.29 11.07 18.24
CA HIS A 48 -7.28 9.61 18.30
C HIS A 48 -5.89 9.04 18.63
N ALA A 49 -4.90 9.88 18.97
CA ALA A 49 -3.53 9.43 19.19
C ALA A 49 -3.39 8.38 20.32
N ASP A 50 -4.30 8.37 21.29
CA ASP A 50 -4.29 7.44 22.43
C ASP A 50 -5.25 6.27 22.28
N ASP A 51 -6.05 6.22 21.21
CA ASP A 51 -6.94 5.09 20.98
C ASP A 51 -6.08 3.86 20.62
N GLU A 52 -6.20 2.81 21.42
CA GLU A 52 -5.47 1.55 21.25
C GLU A 52 -5.69 0.92 19.86
N ASN A 53 -6.84 1.20 19.24
CA ASN A 53 -7.19 0.69 17.91
C ASN A 53 -6.86 1.67 16.78
N TYR A 54 -6.37 2.87 17.08
CA TYR A 54 -6.01 3.84 16.05
C TYR A 54 -4.68 3.47 15.39
N ASP A 55 -4.76 3.10 14.11
CA ASP A 55 -3.58 2.75 13.31
C ASP A 55 -3.24 3.81 12.26
N GLY A 56 -3.99 4.92 12.25
CA GLY A 56 -3.82 6.03 11.32
C GLY A 56 -4.25 5.75 9.88
N SER A 57 -4.81 4.59 9.55
CA SER A 57 -5.19 4.28 8.17
C SER A 57 -6.50 4.97 7.76
N ASN A 58 -6.59 5.41 6.51
CA ASN A 58 -7.83 5.85 5.87
C ASN A 58 -8.29 4.83 4.83
N PHE A 59 -9.60 4.67 4.71
CA PHE A 59 -10.24 3.77 3.76
C PHE A 59 -11.37 4.49 3.02
N LEU A 60 -11.48 4.23 1.72
CA LEU A 60 -12.58 4.66 0.87
C LEU A 60 -13.21 3.42 0.25
N ASN A 61 -14.46 3.12 0.62
CA ASN A 61 -15.21 1.95 0.16
C ASN A 61 -14.40 0.64 0.27
N GLY A 62 -13.74 0.43 1.42
CA GLY A 62 -12.90 -0.74 1.69
C GLY A 62 -11.49 -0.69 1.09
N VAL A 63 -11.17 0.29 0.23
CA VAL A 63 -9.82 0.48 -0.32
C VAL A 63 -9.02 1.40 0.60
N CYS A 64 -7.90 0.91 1.13
CA CYS A 64 -6.99 1.75 1.91
C CYS A 64 -6.40 2.87 1.04
N THR A 65 -6.66 4.12 1.41
CA THR A 65 -6.13 5.28 0.68
C THR A 65 -4.77 5.71 1.22
N GLY A 66 -4.40 5.37 2.46
CA GLY A 66 -3.10 5.68 3.04
C GLY A 66 -3.19 6.05 4.52
N MET A 67 -2.15 6.67 5.06
CA MET A 67 -2.16 7.19 6.43
C MET A 67 -2.82 8.56 6.47
N LYS A 68 -3.81 8.75 7.35
CA LYS A 68 -4.42 10.03 7.71
C LYS A 68 -3.35 10.97 8.26
N TRP A 69 -3.12 12.17 7.73
CA TRP A 69 -3.58 12.75 6.46
C TRP A 69 -2.36 13.13 5.63
N GLN A 70 -1.59 12.12 5.26
CA GLN A 70 -0.34 12.25 4.51
C GLN A 70 -0.60 12.66 3.04
N CYS A 71 0.43 13.18 2.39
CA CYS A 71 0.40 13.56 0.98
C CYS A 71 0.04 12.39 0.05
N VAL A 72 0.63 11.22 0.28
CA VAL A 72 0.33 9.99 -0.48
C VAL A 72 -1.12 9.53 -0.30
N GLU A 73 -1.70 9.76 0.89
CA GLU A 73 -3.11 9.43 1.15
C GLU A 73 -4.04 10.26 0.26
N TYR A 74 -3.81 11.58 0.22
CA TYR A 74 -4.60 12.49 -0.62
C TYR A 74 -4.47 12.14 -2.10
N ALA A 75 -3.23 12.00 -2.59
CA ALA A 75 -2.95 11.67 -3.98
C ALA A 75 -3.64 10.36 -4.39
N ARG A 76 -3.46 9.28 -3.62
CA ARG A 76 -4.11 7.98 -3.89
C ARG A 76 -5.64 8.11 -3.86
N ARG A 77 -6.21 8.80 -2.87
CA ARG A 77 -7.66 9.01 -2.76
C ARG A 77 -8.20 9.81 -3.95
N TYR A 78 -7.50 10.84 -4.39
CA TYR A 78 -7.89 11.63 -5.55
C TYR A 78 -7.95 10.78 -6.83
N TRP A 79 -6.92 9.99 -7.13
CA TRP A 79 -6.95 9.09 -8.29
C TRP A 79 -8.01 7.99 -8.19
N ILE A 80 -8.31 7.49 -6.99
CA ILE A 80 -9.43 6.56 -6.78
C ILE A 80 -10.76 7.22 -7.18
N VAL A 81 -11.04 8.42 -6.65
CA VAL A 81 -12.32 9.10 -6.86
C VAL A 81 -12.45 9.63 -8.30
N LYS A 82 -11.38 10.20 -8.86
CA LYS A 82 -11.45 10.95 -10.13
C LYS A 82 -11.00 10.19 -11.37
N ARG A 83 -10.25 9.10 -11.20
CA ARG A 83 -9.67 8.34 -12.31
C ARG A 83 -9.96 6.84 -12.20
N GLY A 84 -10.53 6.37 -11.09
CA GLY A 84 -10.83 4.96 -10.89
C GLY A 84 -9.57 4.09 -10.82
N ILE A 85 -8.45 4.62 -10.36
CA ILE A 85 -7.16 3.89 -10.28
C ILE A 85 -6.54 4.00 -8.89
N VAL A 86 -5.73 3.01 -8.52
CA VAL A 86 -5.13 2.86 -7.19
C VAL A 86 -3.62 2.87 -7.30
N LEU A 87 -2.99 3.91 -6.73
CA LEU A 87 -1.55 3.94 -6.49
C LEU A 87 -1.18 2.80 -5.51
N PRO A 88 -0.17 1.96 -5.77
CA PRO A 88 0.25 0.90 -4.85
C PRO A 88 0.73 1.46 -3.50
N SER A 89 0.86 0.62 -2.47
CA SER A 89 1.41 1.04 -1.17
C SER A 89 2.88 1.38 -1.27
N LEU A 90 3.27 2.53 -0.72
CA LEU A 90 4.63 3.06 -0.76
C LEU A 90 5.00 3.57 0.62
N SER A 91 6.26 3.41 1.01
CA SER A 91 6.79 4.01 2.23
C SER A 91 7.00 5.52 2.09
N TRP A 92 7.49 5.95 0.93
CA TRP A 92 7.91 7.33 0.65
C TRP A 92 7.22 7.85 -0.62
N ALA A 93 6.86 9.13 -0.65
CA ALA A 93 6.23 9.76 -1.80
C ALA A 93 7.18 9.79 -3.00
N ALA A 94 8.48 10.00 -2.78
CA ALA A 94 9.50 9.96 -3.82
C ALA A 94 9.52 8.65 -4.63
N HIS A 95 9.10 7.52 -4.03
CA HIS A 95 9.05 6.24 -4.72
C HIS A 95 8.05 6.21 -5.88
N ILE A 96 7.08 7.12 -5.94
CA ILE A 96 6.20 7.28 -7.10
C ILE A 96 7.07 7.52 -8.36
N TRP A 97 8.10 8.35 -8.23
CA TRP A 97 9.05 8.64 -9.30
C TRP A 97 10.09 7.54 -9.48
N ASP A 98 10.69 7.03 -8.41
CA ASP A 98 11.86 6.16 -8.54
C ASP A 98 11.50 4.69 -8.84
N ARG A 99 10.34 4.23 -8.38
CA ARG A 99 10.05 2.79 -8.26
C ARG A 99 8.78 2.36 -8.96
N ILE A 100 7.79 3.24 -9.07
CA ILE A 100 6.47 2.86 -9.58
C ILE A 100 6.39 3.13 -11.08
N THR A 101 6.02 2.10 -11.83
CA THR A 101 5.86 2.16 -13.30
C THR A 101 4.41 2.06 -13.75
N HIS A 102 3.51 1.62 -12.87
CA HIS A 102 2.11 1.40 -13.17
C HIS A 102 1.24 1.47 -11.91
N VAL A 103 -0.07 1.62 -12.12
CA VAL A 103 -1.12 1.55 -11.10
C VAL A 103 -2.17 0.52 -11.51
N SER A 104 -3.11 0.22 -10.60
CA SER A 104 -4.20 -0.73 -10.88
C SER A 104 -5.52 0.00 -11.05
N ARG A 105 -6.29 -0.33 -12.09
CA ARG A 105 -7.66 0.15 -12.26
C ARG A 105 -8.61 -0.53 -11.26
N LEU A 106 -9.55 0.22 -10.71
CA LEU A 106 -10.59 -0.30 -9.83
C LEU A 106 -11.56 -1.18 -10.62
N GLY A 107 -12.05 -2.22 -9.98
CA GLY A 107 -13.01 -3.17 -10.55
C GLY A 107 -12.35 -4.35 -11.25
N ASP A 108 -11.49 -4.10 -12.24
CA ASP A 108 -10.87 -5.14 -13.06
C ASP A 108 -9.37 -5.31 -12.89
N PHE A 109 -8.74 -4.45 -12.08
CA PHE A 109 -7.32 -4.48 -11.78
C PHE A 109 -6.40 -4.40 -12.99
N ALA A 110 -6.86 -3.80 -14.10
CA ALA A 110 -6.03 -3.55 -15.26
C ALA A 110 -4.76 -2.77 -14.86
N ILE A 111 -3.62 -3.14 -15.45
CA ILE A 111 -2.36 -2.42 -15.32
C ILE A 111 -2.47 -1.15 -16.14
N VAL A 112 -2.40 -0.01 -15.47
CA VAL A 112 -2.37 1.31 -16.09
C VAL A 112 -0.94 1.83 -16.02
N PRO A 113 -0.21 1.96 -17.14
CA PRO A 113 1.14 2.50 -17.15
C PRO A 113 1.20 3.95 -16.62
N LEU A 114 2.29 4.31 -15.97
CA LEU A 114 2.58 5.68 -15.57
C LEU A 114 3.64 6.30 -16.48
N LYS A 115 3.27 7.40 -17.14
CA LYS A 115 4.19 8.27 -17.88
C LYS A 115 4.84 9.24 -16.90
N LYS A 116 6.17 9.41 -17.01
CA LYS A 116 6.97 10.30 -16.15
C LYS A 116 7.59 11.39 -17.00
N PHE A 117 7.30 12.63 -16.64
CA PHE A 117 7.73 13.81 -17.37
C PHE A 117 8.65 14.63 -16.48
N PRO A 118 9.96 14.66 -16.78
CA PRO A 118 10.92 15.32 -15.91
C PRO A 118 10.68 16.83 -15.87
N ASN A 119 10.96 17.44 -14.73
CA ASN A 119 11.05 18.89 -14.61
C ASN A 119 12.07 19.42 -15.63
N PHE A 120 11.84 20.61 -16.17
CA PHE A 120 12.58 21.15 -17.34
C PHE A 120 12.40 20.35 -18.64
N GLY A 121 11.45 19.42 -18.69
CA GLY A 121 11.07 18.67 -19.89
C GLY A 121 10.19 19.48 -20.85
N THR A 122 9.79 18.85 -21.96
CA THR A 122 9.00 19.48 -23.04
C THR A 122 7.49 19.32 -22.87
N GLU A 123 7.06 18.47 -21.94
CA GLU A 123 5.65 18.22 -21.70
C GLU A 123 5.10 19.25 -20.71
N LYS A 124 3.85 19.66 -20.89
CA LYS A 124 3.18 20.56 -19.94
C LYS A 124 2.46 19.71 -18.89
N PRO A 125 2.50 20.06 -17.59
CA PRO A 125 1.65 19.40 -16.60
C PRO A 125 0.16 19.62 -16.92
N GLU A 126 -0.67 18.63 -16.61
CA GLU A 126 -2.11 18.63 -16.84
C GLU A 126 -2.89 18.33 -15.55
N VAL A 127 -4.17 18.69 -15.55
CA VAL A 127 -5.07 18.45 -14.41
C VAL A 127 -5.14 16.96 -14.05
N GLY A 128 -4.83 16.68 -12.79
CA GLY A 128 -4.79 15.34 -12.21
C GLY A 128 -3.45 14.61 -12.36
N ASP A 129 -2.44 15.23 -12.98
CA ASP A 129 -1.06 14.77 -12.86
C ASP A 129 -0.61 14.86 -11.41
N PHE A 130 0.31 13.98 -11.01
CA PHE A 130 1.01 14.10 -9.73
C PHE A 130 2.31 14.85 -9.90
N LEU A 131 2.50 15.94 -9.16
CA LEU A 131 3.82 16.54 -8.96
C LEU A 131 4.57 15.73 -7.90
N VAL A 132 5.73 15.17 -8.23
CA VAL A 132 6.51 14.31 -7.32
C VAL A 132 7.83 14.97 -6.96
N TYR A 133 8.08 15.09 -5.66
CA TYR A 133 9.28 15.71 -5.10
C TYR A 133 10.21 14.62 -4.55
N LYS A 134 11.52 14.77 -4.80
CA LYS A 134 12.52 13.78 -4.39
C LYS A 134 12.74 13.77 -2.89
N SER A 135 13.37 12.68 -2.44
CA SER A 135 13.95 12.61 -1.10
C SER A 135 15.14 13.57 -0.99
N THR A 136 15.07 14.51 -0.05
CA THR A 136 16.18 15.38 0.34
C THR A 136 16.56 15.13 1.81
N PRO A 137 17.72 15.58 2.32
CA PRO A 137 18.08 15.39 3.72
C PRO A 137 17.07 15.97 4.72
N SER A 138 16.42 17.08 4.35
CA SER A 138 15.38 17.77 5.11
C SER A 138 13.98 17.22 4.84
N GLN A 139 13.72 16.69 3.64
CA GLN A 139 12.47 16.01 3.28
C GLN A 139 12.74 14.58 2.74
N TRP A 140 13.15 13.70 3.65
CA TRP A 140 13.66 12.35 3.34
C TRP A 140 12.62 11.37 2.79
N VAL A 141 11.32 11.67 2.94
CA VAL A 141 10.23 10.88 2.35
C VAL A 141 9.81 11.40 0.97
N GLY A 142 10.35 12.54 0.54
CA GLY A 142 9.86 13.30 -0.61
C GLY A 142 8.44 13.83 -0.37
N HIS A 143 7.76 14.21 -1.46
CA HIS A 143 6.40 14.72 -1.38
C HIS A 143 5.62 14.45 -2.66
N VAL A 144 4.29 14.56 -2.61
CA VAL A 144 3.42 14.45 -3.78
C VAL A 144 2.23 15.40 -3.68
N ALA A 145 1.95 16.09 -4.79
CA ALA A 145 0.82 16.99 -4.95
C ALA A 145 0.01 16.61 -6.18
N VAL A 146 -1.28 16.94 -6.21
CA VAL A 146 -2.15 16.79 -7.39
C VAL A 146 -2.22 18.12 -8.12
N VAL A 147 -1.98 18.14 -9.42
CA VAL A 147 -2.26 19.32 -10.27
C VAL A 147 -3.77 19.54 -10.31
N ALA A 148 -4.22 20.62 -9.69
CA ALA A 148 -5.61 21.04 -9.64
C ALA A 148 -6.00 21.86 -10.87
N ASP A 149 -5.13 22.78 -11.29
CA ASP A 149 -5.35 23.57 -12.50
C ASP A 149 -4.03 24.09 -13.08
N VAL A 150 -4.03 24.49 -14.35
CA VAL A 150 -2.90 25.14 -15.01
C VAL A 150 -3.39 26.37 -15.75
N VAL A 151 -3.26 27.53 -15.11
CA VAL A 151 -3.88 28.79 -15.53
C VAL A 151 -2.84 29.83 -15.95
N THR A 152 -3.22 30.70 -16.88
CA THR A 152 -2.45 31.92 -17.18
C THR A 152 -3.10 33.07 -16.44
N LYS A 153 -2.35 33.71 -15.53
CA LYS A 153 -2.82 34.89 -14.79
C LYS A 153 -2.84 36.13 -15.69
N ASP A 154 -3.55 37.19 -15.26
CA ASP A 154 -3.72 38.44 -16.01
C ASP A 154 -2.40 39.11 -16.42
N ASN A 155 -1.35 38.94 -15.62
CA ASN A 155 0.00 39.43 -15.88
C ASN A 155 0.78 38.55 -16.89
N GLY A 156 0.14 37.55 -17.50
CA GLY A 156 0.74 36.61 -18.45
C GLY A 156 1.52 35.46 -17.80
N THR A 157 1.62 35.38 -16.47
CA THR A 157 2.37 34.30 -15.81
C THR A 157 1.57 33.00 -15.77
N LEU A 158 2.20 31.91 -16.20
CA LEU A 158 1.63 30.57 -16.12
C LEU A 158 1.79 30.04 -14.69
N THR A 159 0.70 29.58 -14.09
CA THR A 159 0.62 29.12 -12.70
C THR A 159 -0.04 27.75 -12.66
N VAL A 160 0.49 26.88 -11.81
CA VAL A 160 -0.09 25.58 -11.48
C VAL A 160 -0.71 25.68 -10.10
N TYR A 161 -1.98 25.37 -9.99
CA TYR A 161 -2.65 25.18 -8.70
C TYR A 161 -2.49 23.73 -8.28
N VAL A 162 -2.17 23.51 -7.01
CA VAL A 162 -1.97 22.17 -6.46
C VAL A 162 -2.93 21.88 -5.32
N ALA A 163 -3.45 20.66 -5.28
CA ALA A 163 -4.21 20.13 -4.17
C ALA A 163 -3.39 19.04 -3.46
N GLU A 164 -3.15 19.22 -2.16
CA GLU A 164 -2.22 18.39 -1.40
C GLU A 164 -2.46 18.47 0.11
N GLN A 165 -1.97 17.46 0.83
CA GLN A 165 -1.94 17.42 2.29
C GLN A 165 -0.50 17.37 2.77
N ASN A 166 -0.29 17.71 4.05
CA ASN A 166 0.99 17.58 4.72
C ASN A 166 2.12 18.48 4.19
N VAL A 167 1.76 19.67 3.70
CA VAL A 167 2.69 20.79 3.48
C VAL A 167 2.35 21.91 4.44
N HIS A 168 1.16 22.50 4.27
CA HIS A 168 0.62 23.51 5.16
C HIS A 168 -0.52 22.94 6.01
N ASN A 169 -0.34 22.96 7.32
CA ASN A 169 -1.25 22.36 8.32
C ASN A 169 -1.88 23.42 9.25
N ASP A 170 -1.77 24.69 8.85
CA ASP A 170 -2.10 25.87 9.65
C ASP A 170 -3.00 26.86 8.90
N LYS A 171 -3.33 26.59 7.62
CA LYS A 171 -4.15 27.45 6.78
C LYS A 171 -5.20 26.67 5.99
N MET A 172 -6.33 27.32 5.71
CA MET A 172 -7.33 26.82 4.76
C MET A 172 -6.79 26.90 3.33
N TRP A 173 -7.31 26.05 2.45
CA TRP A 173 -7.03 26.12 1.02
C TRP A 173 -7.57 27.40 0.42
N ILE A 174 -6.85 27.92 -0.57
CA ILE A 174 -7.14 29.21 -1.22
C ILE A 174 -8.43 29.05 -2.02
N GLY A 175 -9.39 29.94 -1.75
CA GLY A 175 -10.75 29.85 -2.29
C GLY A 175 -11.49 28.57 -1.90
N GLY A 176 -10.94 27.75 -0.98
CA GLY A 176 -11.43 26.42 -0.67
C GLY A 176 -11.13 25.36 -1.74
N HIS A 177 -10.33 25.67 -2.77
CA HIS A 177 -10.20 24.84 -3.99
C HIS A 177 -8.80 24.25 -4.22
N TYR A 178 -7.74 24.93 -3.81
CA TYR A 178 -6.36 24.45 -3.97
C TYR A 178 -5.50 24.85 -2.76
N ALA A 179 -4.52 24.02 -2.45
CA ALA A 179 -3.65 24.17 -1.29
C ALA A 179 -2.56 25.23 -1.51
N ASP A 180 -1.99 25.29 -2.72
CA ASP A 180 -0.92 26.22 -3.06
C ASP A 180 -0.87 26.56 -4.56
N GLU A 181 -0.10 27.61 -4.89
CA GLU A 181 0.15 28.09 -6.24
C GLU A 181 1.63 28.04 -6.58
N LEU A 182 1.99 27.37 -7.67
CA LEU A 182 3.37 27.23 -8.13
C LEU A 182 3.56 27.89 -9.48
N HIS A 183 4.63 28.65 -9.64
CA HIS A 183 4.96 29.26 -10.94
C HIS A 183 5.44 28.20 -11.92
N LEU A 184 4.81 28.15 -13.09
CA LEU A 184 5.23 27.31 -14.21
C LEU A 184 6.00 28.18 -15.20
N VAL A 185 7.30 27.97 -15.26
CA VAL A 185 8.22 28.75 -16.09
C VAL A 185 8.41 28.04 -17.42
N THR A 186 8.31 28.79 -18.51
CA THR A 186 8.62 28.29 -19.85
C THR A 186 10.04 28.65 -20.24
N GLY A 187 10.77 27.69 -20.81
CA GLY A 187 12.07 27.90 -21.44
C GLY A 187 12.09 27.36 -22.86
N THR A 188 13.30 27.28 -23.43
CA THR A 188 13.54 26.67 -24.74
C THR A 188 14.68 25.67 -24.62
N SER A 189 14.47 24.45 -25.09
CA SER A 189 15.49 23.40 -25.14
C SER A 189 16.54 23.72 -26.22
N ARG A 190 17.64 22.95 -26.24
CA ARG A 190 18.67 23.08 -27.30
C ARG A 190 18.12 22.85 -28.70
N ASP A 191 17.07 22.06 -28.81
CA ASP A 191 16.42 21.69 -30.08
C ASP A 191 15.27 22.64 -30.45
N GLY A 192 15.12 23.77 -29.74
CA GLY A 192 14.11 24.79 -30.03
C GLY A 192 12.70 24.46 -29.51
N GLN A 193 12.53 23.39 -28.75
CA GLN A 193 11.23 23.03 -28.16
C GLN A 193 10.97 23.82 -26.87
N THR A 194 9.72 24.19 -26.61
CA THR A 194 9.34 24.79 -25.32
C THR A 194 9.58 23.80 -24.20
N THR A 195 10.20 24.26 -23.12
CA THR A 195 10.36 23.49 -21.88
C THR A 195 9.53 24.09 -20.76
N TYR A 196 9.17 23.25 -19.80
CA TYR A 196 8.33 23.60 -18.66
C TYR A 196 9.05 23.26 -17.37
N SER A 197 9.12 24.21 -16.44
CA SER A 197 9.71 23.95 -15.13
C SER A 197 8.94 24.58 -13.99
N ILE A 198 8.98 23.92 -12.84
CA ILE A 198 8.42 24.40 -11.59
C ILE A 198 9.52 24.35 -10.53
N THR A 199 9.66 25.45 -9.78
CA THR A 199 10.52 25.52 -8.60
C THR A 199 9.64 25.85 -7.41
N HIS A 200 9.68 24.99 -6.39
CA HIS A 200 8.92 25.22 -5.17
C HIS A 200 9.59 26.33 -4.33
N PRO A 201 8.82 27.23 -3.68
CA PRO A 201 9.38 28.25 -2.79
C PRO A 201 10.09 27.67 -1.57
N ASP A 202 9.58 26.55 -1.04
CA ASP A 202 10.26 25.76 -0.02
C ASP A 202 11.47 25.03 -0.63
N PRO A 203 12.72 25.33 -0.19
CA PRO A 203 13.92 24.71 -0.73
C PRO A 203 14.03 23.21 -0.44
N ASP A 204 13.27 22.69 0.53
CA ASP A 204 13.27 21.26 0.87
C ASP A 204 12.42 20.44 -0.11
N LEU A 205 11.50 21.10 -0.82
CA LEU A 205 10.62 20.51 -1.82
C LEU A 205 11.22 20.65 -3.22
N VAL A 206 12.13 19.72 -3.55
CA VAL A 206 12.76 19.68 -4.88
C VAL A 206 11.99 18.76 -5.83
N LEU A 207 11.38 19.34 -6.85
CA LEU A 207 10.53 18.65 -7.82
C LEU A 207 11.37 17.82 -8.82
N GLU A 208 11.05 16.53 -8.96
CA GLU A 208 11.59 15.64 -10.02
C GLU A 208 10.87 15.83 -11.34
N GLY A 209 9.54 15.95 -11.29
CA GLY A 209 8.69 16.06 -12.45
C GLY A 209 7.23 15.75 -12.12
N TRP A 210 6.44 15.48 -13.17
CA TRP A 210 5.05 15.06 -13.02
C TRP A 210 4.77 13.69 -13.61
N VAL A 211 3.81 12.99 -13.01
CA VAL A 211 3.43 11.62 -13.33
C VAL A 211 1.98 11.57 -13.78
N ARG A 212 1.75 10.96 -14.96
CA ARG A 212 0.43 10.85 -15.59
C ARG A 212 0.06 9.38 -15.81
N PRO A 213 -1.15 8.95 -15.42
CA PRO A 213 -1.64 7.62 -15.77
C PRO A 213 -2.09 7.57 -17.24
N ALA A 214 -1.57 6.61 -18.00
CA ALA A 214 -1.99 6.33 -19.37
C ALA A 214 -3.21 5.38 -19.37
N LEU A 215 -4.39 5.93 -19.07
CA LEU A 215 -5.63 5.16 -18.92
C LEU A 215 -6.07 4.43 -20.20
N ASP A 216 -5.75 5.01 -21.35
CA ASP A 216 -5.95 4.46 -22.69
C ASP A 216 -5.04 3.26 -22.99
N GLU A 217 -3.90 3.17 -22.30
CA GLU A 217 -2.94 2.07 -22.40
C GLU A 217 -3.18 0.98 -21.34
N ALA A 218 -4.35 0.98 -20.69
CA ALA A 218 -4.68 0.00 -19.65
C ALA A 218 -4.79 -1.42 -20.20
N VAL A 219 -4.00 -2.34 -19.65
CA VAL A 219 -3.99 -3.76 -20.03
C VAL A 219 -4.58 -4.60 -18.91
N LEU A 220 -5.62 -5.38 -19.21
CA LEU A 220 -6.17 -6.35 -18.25
C LEU A 220 -5.08 -7.31 -17.79
N ARG A 221 -4.96 -7.49 -16.48
CA ARG A 221 -4.14 -8.58 -15.95
C ARG A 221 -4.76 -9.90 -16.39
N ALA A 222 -3.92 -10.87 -16.74
CA ALA A 222 -4.39 -12.24 -16.83
C ALA A 222 -5.10 -12.60 -15.50
N PRO A 223 -6.20 -13.37 -15.53
CA PRO A 223 -6.82 -13.88 -14.32
C PRO A 223 -5.73 -14.47 -13.42
N TRP A 224 -5.82 -14.27 -12.10
CA TRP A 224 -4.87 -14.91 -11.21
C TRP A 224 -4.93 -16.42 -11.42
N THR A 225 -3.86 -16.96 -12.00
CA THR A 225 -3.61 -18.39 -12.09
C THR A 225 -2.53 -18.72 -11.09
N ARG A 226 -2.74 -19.72 -10.24
CA ARG A 226 -1.76 -20.17 -9.26
C ARG A 226 -0.43 -20.51 -9.95
N PRO A 227 0.66 -19.75 -9.75
CA PRO A 227 1.95 -20.10 -10.32
C PRO A 227 2.55 -21.33 -9.63
N LEU A 228 3.44 -22.05 -10.33
CA LEU A 228 4.22 -23.12 -9.74
C LEU A 228 5.05 -22.60 -8.56
N ALA A 229 5.10 -23.35 -7.47
CA ALA A 229 5.82 -22.94 -6.27
C ALA A 229 7.33 -22.80 -6.55
N ARG A 230 7.90 -21.62 -6.26
CA ARG A 230 9.32 -21.32 -6.51
C ARG A 230 10.28 -21.86 -5.45
N LEU A 231 9.77 -22.22 -4.27
CA LEU A 231 10.56 -22.78 -3.18
C LEU A 231 9.97 -24.13 -2.76
N PRO A 232 10.81 -25.13 -2.46
CA PRO A 232 10.35 -26.44 -2.01
C PRO A 232 9.61 -26.31 -0.66
N LEU A 233 8.48 -27.01 -0.54
CA LEU A 233 7.58 -26.95 0.62
C LEU A 233 8.10 -27.84 1.76
N ASN A 234 9.09 -27.35 2.49
CA ASN A 234 9.82 -28.16 3.46
C ASN A 234 9.08 -28.33 4.81
N GLY A 235 7.95 -27.66 5.00
CA GLY A 235 7.07 -27.77 6.19
C GLY A 235 7.64 -27.29 7.52
N VAL A 236 8.92 -26.93 7.55
CA VAL A 236 9.56 -26.24 8.66
C VAL A 236 9.62 -24.76 8.31
N TYR A 237 8.98 -23.90 9.12
CA TYR A 237 9.03 -22.45 8.93
C TYR A 237 10.33 -21.98 9.55
N CYS A 238 11.44 -22.26 8.86
CA CYS A 238 12.78 -21.94 9.30
C CYS A 238 13.06 -20.45 9.12
N LYS A 239 14.19 -19.99 9.66
CA LYS A 239 14.68 -18.62 9.53
C LYS A 239 14.69 -18.16 8.06
N GLU A 240 14.99 -19.07 7.14
CA GLU A 240 15.03 -18.82 5.70
C GLU A 240 13.64 -18.62 5.09
N SER A 241 12.61 -19.32 5.59
CA SER A 241 11.20 -19.12 5.20
C SER A 241 10.63 -17.81 5.76
N ALA A 242 11.01 -17.46 6.99
CA ALA A 242 10.71 -16.17 7.59
C ALA A 242 11.43 -15.01 6.87
N ILE A 243 12.69 -15.22 6.46
CA ILE A 243 13.45 -14.29 5.60
C ILE A 243 12.84 -14.22 4.20
N ALA A 244 12.35 -15.33 3.64
CA ALA A 244 11.66 -15.36 2.36
C ALA A 244 10.35 -14.56 2.42
N LEU A 245 9.56 -14.69 3.50
CA LEU A 245 8.42 -13.81 3.76
C LEU A 245 8.86 -12.34 3.85
N GLN A 246 9.95 -12.03 4.57
CA GLN A 246 10.48 -10.66 4.67
C GLN A 246 11.01 -10.11 3.33
N LYS A 247 11.60 -10.95 2.46
CA LYS A 247 12.07 -10.56 1.10
C LYS A 247 10.92 -10.43 0.11
N PHE A 248 9.93 -11.32 0.21
CA PHE A 248 8.70 -11.34 -0.59
C PHE A 248 7.86 -10.06 -0.41
N VAL A 249 7.93 -9.51 0.80
CA VAL A 249 7.34 -8.23 1.19
C VAL A 249 8.00 -7.00 0.52
N GLY A 250 8.96 -7.21 -0.42
CA GLY A 250 9.76 -6.10 -0.98
C GLY A 250 10.29 -6.17 -2.43
N SER A 251 10.15 -7.25 -3.22
CA SER A 251 10.65 -7.22 -4.61
C SER A 251 10.09 -8.30 -5.56
N TYR A 252 9.94 -7.92 -6.83
CA TYR A 252 9.74 -8.83 -7.96
C TYR A 252 11.07 -9.55 -8.32
N PRO A 253 11.02 -10.70 -9.02
CA PRO A 253 12.21 -11.38 -9.55
C PRO A 253 13.01 -10.58 -10.59
N ASP A 254 12.37 -9.59 -11.23
CA ASP A 254 12.96 -8.74 -12.26
C ASP A 254 13.64 -7.48 -11.70
N GLY A 255 13.70 -7.34 -10.36
CA GLY A 255 14.31 -6.19 -9.70
C GLY A 255 13.43 -4.95 -9.62
N SER A 256 12.19 -4.99 -10.13
CA SER A 256 11.23 -3.91 -9.88
C SER A 256 10.68 -3.97 -8.45
N HIS A 257 10.41 -2.81 -7.86
CA HIS A 257 9.87 -2.69 -6.51
C HIS A 257 8.34 -2.53 -6.56
N GLY A 258 7.63 -3.58 -6.14
CA GLY A 258 6.17 -3.60 -5.96
C GLY A 258 5.64 -4.91 -5.35
N GLY A 259 6.46 -5.62 -4.56
CA GLY A 259 6.02 -6.80 -3.81
C GLY A 259 4.98 -6.46 -2.74
N MET A 260 4.17 -7.45 -2.34
CA MET A 260 3.09 -7.26 -1.37
C MET A 260 3.64 -6.90 0.02
N THR A 261 3.49 -5.66 0.47
CA THR A 261 4.00 -5.24 1.78
C THR A 261 3.20 -5.83 2.95
N ASN A 262 3.74 -5.81 4.18
CA ASN A 262 2.98 -6.12 5.40
C ASN A 262 1.73 -5.23 5.52
N THR A 263 1.86 -3.97 5.10
CA THR A 263 0.74 -3.02 5.05
C THR A 263 -0.30 -3.43 4.02
N ASP A 264 0.12 -3.88 2.83
CA ASP A 264 -0.80 -4.40 1.81
C ASP A 264 -1.56 -5.62 2.30
N LEU A 265 -0.84 -6.60 2.86
CA LEU A 265 -1.43 -7.81 3.41
C LEU A 265 -2.44 -7.46 4.51
N ARG A 266 -2.07 -6.57 5.44
CA ARG A 266 -2.97 -6.08 6.50
C ARG A 266 -4.22 -5.45 5.92
N ASN A 267 -4.07 -4.56 4.94
CA ASN A 267 -5.17 -3.82 4.35
C ASN A 267 -6.12 -4.76 3.59
N ILE A 268 -5.59 -5.79 2.93
CA ILE A 268 -6.39 -6.80 2.23
C ILE A 268 -7.15 -7.67 3.23
N LEU A 269 -6.48 -8.12 4.30
CA LEU A 269 -7.15 -8.88 5.37
C LEU A 269 -8.23 -8.05 6.06
N ARG A 270 -8.07 -6.73 6.21
CA ARG A 270 -9.13 -5.86 6.73
C ARG A 270 -10.28 -5.66 5.75
N GLN A 271 -10.00 -5.72 4.45
CA GLN A 271 -10.99 -5.50 3.41
C GLN A 271 -11.85 -6.75 3.16
N HIS A 272 -11.23 -7.93 3.18
CA HIS A 272 -11.88 -9.20 2.82
C HIS A 272 -12.05 -10.17 3.99
N GLY A 273 -11.39 -9.91 5.12
CA GLY A 273 -11.44 -10.72 6.33
C GLY A 273 -12.59 -10.36 7.26
N GLU A 274 -12.96 -11.31 8.11
CA GLU A 274 -13.83 -11.05 9.26
C GLU A 274 -13.11 -10.20 10.32
N PRO A 275 -13.82 -9.59 11.31
CA PRO A 275 -13.20 -8.77 12.35
C PRO A 275 -12.06 -9.46 13.14
N ASN A 276 -12.10 -10.78 13.31
CA ASN A 276 -11.04 -11.56 13.96
C ASN A 276 -9.88 -11.94 13.01
N GLU A 277 -10.07 -11.79 11.70
CA GLU A 277 -9.06 -11.99 10.64
C GLU A 277 -8.38 -10.67 10.24
N ALA A 278 -8.84 -9.55 10.80
CA ALA A 278 -8.39 -8.19 10.48
C ALA A 278 -7.28 -7.74 11.46
N PRO A 279 -6.00 -7.67 11.03
CA PRO A 279 -4.92 -7.28 11.92
C PRO A 279 -5.00 -5.79 12.24
N LYS A 280 -4.80 -5.43 13.51
CA LYS A 280 -4.77 -4.04 14.00
C LYS A 280 -3.46 -3.34 13.64
N THR A 281 -2.35 -4.07 13.57
CA THR A 281 -1.03 -3.51 13.25
C THR A 281 -0.37 -4.24 12.09
N PRO A 282 0.64 -3.64 11.42
CA PRO A 282 1.47 -4.36 10.45
C PRO A 282 2.53 -5.25 11.14
N ASN A 283 2.36 -5.57 12.42
CA ASN A 283 3.28 -6.42 13.17
C ASN A 283 3.27 -7.84 12.56
N PRO A 284 4.44 -8.42 12.24
CA PRO A 284 4.52 -9.73 11.61
C PRO A 284 3.80 -10.85 12.37
N VAL A 285 3.83 -10.84 13.71
CA VAL A 285 3.23 -11.91 14.53
C VAL A 285 1.70 -11.87 14.43
N GLU A 286 1.12 -10.68 14.59
CA GLU A 286 -0.32 -10.46 14.47
C GLU A 286 -0.79 -10.75 13.03
N LEU A 287 -0.06 -10.24 12.03
CA LEU A 287 -0.38 -10.48 10.62
C LEU A 287 -0.41 -11.95 10.28
N VAL A 288 0.58 -12.73 10.73
CA VAL A 288 0.63 -14.17 10.49
C VAL A 288 -0.54 -14.88 11.20
N HIS A 289 -0.93 -14.44 12.40
CA HIS A 289 -2.09 -15.00 13.09
C HIS A 289 -3.40 -14.73 12.33
N CYS A 290 -3.64 -13.48 11.95
CA CYS A 290 -4.81 -13.07 11.18
C CYS A 290 -4.87 -13.72 9.80
N LEU A 291 -3.74 -13.79 9.09
CA LEU A 291 -3.63 -14.47 7.80
C LEU A 291 -3.96 -15.97 7.92
N ARG A 292 -3.55 -16.62 9.01
CA ARG A 292 -3.96 -18.00 9.28
C ARG A 292 -5.47 -18.10 9.42
N LEU A 293 -6.10 -17.27 10.25
CA LEU A 293 -7.56 -17.31 10.40
C LEU A 293 -8.28 -17.12 9.06
N PHE A 294 -7.83 -16.13 8.26
CA PHE A 294 -8.33 -15.88 6.92
C PHE A 294 -8.18 -17.09 5.99
N LEU A 295 -7.01 -17.71 5.93
CA LEU A 295 -6.76 -18.89 5.09
C LEU A 295 -7.51 -20.14 5.58
N ALA A 296 -7.83 -20.24 6.88
CA ALA A 296 -8.68 -21.31 7.38
C ALA A 296 -10.10 -21.22 6.82
N ARG A 297 -10.65 -20.00 6.74
CA ARG A 297 -11.96 -19.74 6.12
C ARG A 297 -11.90 -19.84 4.59
N HIS A 298 -10.82 -19.33 3.99
CA HIS A 298 -10.59 -19.29 2.54
C HIS A 298 -9.58 -20.35 2.09
N TRP A 299 -9.75 -21.57 2.59
CA TRP A 299 -8.81 -22.68 2.37
C TRP A 299 -8.58 -23.03 0.89
N ALA A 300 -9.50 -22.66 0.00
CA ALA A 300 -9.31 -22.77 -1.45
C ALA A 300 -8.07 -22.01 -1.95
N LEU A 301 -7.69 -20.92 -1.27
CA LEU A 301 -6.45 -20.18 -1.53
C LEU A 301 -5.21 -21.00 -1.14
N ALA A 302 -5.31 -21.87 -0.15
CA ALA A 302 -4.22 -22.69 0.36
C ALA A 302 -4.13 -24.10 -0.26
N ARG A 303 -5.16 -24.53 -1.01
CA ARG A 303 -5.18 -25.85 -1.70
C ARG A 303 -4.05 -25.96 -2.74
N PRO A 304 -3.30 -27.06 -2.83
CA PRO A 304 -2.33 -27.26 -3.92
C PRO A 304 -2.98 -27.19 -5.30
N HIS A 305 -2.20 -26.85 -6.34
CA HIS A 305 -2.68 -26.96 -7.73
C HIS A 305 -3.12 -28.41 -7.97
N PRO A 306 -4.26 -28.69 -8.65
CA PRO A 306 -4.52 -30.03 -9.12
C PRO A 306 -3.36 -30.44 -10.01
N VAL A 307 -2.60 -31.42 -9.54
CA VAL A 307 -1.54 -32.07 -10.31
C VAL A 307 -2.22 -32.72 -11.51
N GLU A 308 -1.77 -32.42 -12.73
CA GLU A 308 -2.21 -33.15 -13.91
C GLU A 308 -2.06 -34.65 -13.66
N ALA A 309 -3.13 -35.40 -13.93
CA ALA A 309 -3.20 -36.83 -13.66
C ALA A 309 -2.08 -37.57 -14.41
N GLY A 310 -0.94 -37.80 -13.75
CA GLY A 310 0.23 -38.45 -14.36
C GLY A 310 1.59 -38.14 -13.73
N SER A 311 1.74 -37.10 -12.90
CA SER A 311 3.04 -36.86 -12.23
C SER A 311 3.25 -37.83 -11.06
N ASN A 312 4.39 -38.55 -11.09
CA ASN A 312 4.82 -39.48 -10.05
C ASN A 312 5.62 -38.77 -8.95
N ASP A 313 5.26 -37.54 -8.61
CA ASP A 313 5.97 -36.76 -7.62
C ASP A 313 5.22 -36.72 -6.28
N SER A 314 6.00 -36.53 -5.23
CA SER A 314 5.67 -36.34 -3.82
C SER A 314 4.56 -35.32 -3.50
N ASP A 315 3.98 -34.65 -4.50
CA ASP A 315 2.82 -33.76 -4.40
C ASP A 315 1.48 -34.47 -4.15
N LYS A 316 1.42 -35.80 -4.32
CA LYS A 316 0.27 -36.61 -3.84
C LYS A 316 0.03 -36.44 -2.34
N ASP A 317 1.08 -36.16 -1.55
CA ASP A 317 0.94 -35.95 -0.11
C ASP A 317 0.17 -34.67 0.24
N LEU A 318 0.24 -33.61 -0.55
CA LEU A 318 -0.50 -32.39 -0.24
C LEU A 318 -2.02 -32.53 -0.52
N ILE A 319 -2.39 -33.36 -1.50
CA ILE A 319 -3.79 -33.71 -1.80
C ILE A 319 -4.30 -34.80 -0.84
N ALA A 320 -3.44 -35.71 -0.38
CA ALA A 320 -3.77 -36.73 0.62
C ALA A 320 -3.89 -36.18 2.07
N VAL A 321 -3.18 -35.09 2.39
CA VAL A 321 -3.16 -34.48 3.74
C VAL A 321 -4.42 -33.68 4.07
N CYS A 322 -5.26 -33.34 3.10
CA CYS A 322 -6.54 -32.66 3.33
C CYS A 322 -7.62 -33.20 2.37
N PRO A 323 -8.21 -34.39 2.65
CA PRO A 323 -9.43 -34.79 1.98
C PRO A 323 -10.48 -33.70 2.21
N GLY A 324 -11.34 -33.45 1.21
CA GLY A 324 -12.25 -32.29 1.10
C GLY A 324 -13.30 -32.10 2.20
N ASN A 325 -13.09 -32.63 3.39
CA ASN A 325 -13.82 -32.35 4.60
C ASN A 325 -13.14 -31.20 5.38
N THR A 326 -13.93 -30.16 5.63
CA THR A 326 -13.57 -28.81 6.11
C THR A 326 -12.80 -28.73 7.45
N ASN A 327 -12.62 -29.85 8.16
CA ASN A 327 -11.99 -29.90 9.47
C ASN A 327 -10.46 -30.06 9.45
N CYS A 328 -9.88 -30.64 8.40
CA CYS A 328 -8.44 -30.92 8.39
C CYS A 328 -7.62 -29.63 8.18
N VAL A 329 -8.07 -28.76 7.27
CA VAL A 329 -7.42 -27.47 6.98
C VAL A 329 -7.54 -26.50 8.16
N CYS A 330 -8.68 -26.47 8.86
CA CYS A 330 -8.88 -25.64 10.04
C CYS A 330 -7.91 -25.96 11.20
N ARG A 331 -7.70 -27.25 11.51
CA ARG A 331 -6.79 -27.67 12.61
C ARG A 331 -5.33 -27.44 12.29
N VAL A 332 -4.97 -27.68 11.04
CA VAL A 332 -3.68 -27.36 10.47
C VAL A 332 -3.49 -25.84 10.62
N ILE A 333 -4.33 -25.00 10.03
CA ILE A 333 -4.11 -23.56 10.02
C ILE A 333 -4.15 -22.88 11.41
N ARG A 334 -4.90 -23.43 12.37
CA ARG A 334 -5.07 -22.86 13.72
C ARG A 334 -4.02 -23.26 14.76
N ARG A 335 -3.13 -24.22 14.48
CA ARG A 335 -2.08 -24.69 15.41
C ARG A 335 -2.64 -25.04 16.80
N GLU A 336 -3.66 -25.89 16.87
CA GLU A 336 -4.04 -26.53 18.13
C GLU A 336 -2.82 -27.31 18.68
N GLU A 337 -2.46 -27.11 19.96
CA GLU A 337 -1.35 -27.83 20.59
C GLU A 337 -1.62 -29.33 20.56
N ILE A 338 -0.82 -30.08 19.79
CA ILE A 338 -0.77 -31.53 19.90
C ILE A 338 -0.01 -31.81 21.19
N HIS A 339 -0.71 -32.08 22.29
CA HIS A 339 -0.06 -32.62 23.47
C HIS A 339 0.68 -33.90 23.07
N PRO A 340 2.01 -33.97 23.28
CA PRO A 340 2.73 -35.21 23.03
C PRO A 340 2.25 -36.21 24.08
N THR A 341 1.46 -37.20 23.67
CA THR A 341 1.40 -38.44 24.44
C THR A 341 2.81 -38.99 24.47
N SER A 342 3.38 -38.97 25.67
CA SER A 342 4.68 -39.52 26.07
C SER A 342 5.18 -40.66 25.17
N GLY A 343 6.30 -40.42 24.49
CA GLY A 343 7.03 -41.41 23.74
C GLY A 343 8.30 -40.78 23.16
N GLU A 344 9.44 -41.12 23.74
CA GLU A 344 10.76 -40.63 23.35
C GLU A 344 11.08 -40.91 21.87
N GLY A 345 11.67 -39.93 21.19
CA GLY A 345 12.46 -40.16 19.98
C GLY A 345 11.82 -39.88 18.61
N VAL A 346 10.58 -39.40 18.52
CA VAL A 346 9.99 -39.04 17.22
C VAL A 346 10.31 -37.58 16.88
N PRO A 347 10.87 -37.26 15.69
CA PRO A 347 11.04 -35.87 15.26
C PRO A 347 9.67 -35.17 15.30
N ALA A 348 9.61 -34.00 15.94
CA ALA A 348 8.37 -33.24 16.14
C ALA A 348 7.59 -33.17 14.81
N PRO A 349 6.27 -33.52 14.80
CA PRO A 349 5.50 -33.57 13.57
C PRO A 349 5.56 -32.22 12.86
N VAL A 350 6.05 -32.25 11.63
CA VAL A 350 6.15 -31.08 10.76
C VAL A 350 4.76 -30.50 10.57
N CYS A 351 4.55 -29.28 11.04
CA CYS A 351 3.26 -28.62 11.03
C CYS A 351 2.80 -28.38 9.58
N HIS A 352 1.86 -29.17 9.07
CA HIS A 352 1.35 -29.11 7.69
C HIS A 352 0.84 -27.71 7.28
N THR A 353 0.54 -26.87 8.26
CA THR A 353 0.12 -25.46 8.19
C THR A 353 1.16 -24.59 7.56
N THR A 354 2.40 -24.90 7.89
CA THR A 354 3.56 -24.22 7.38
C THR A 354 3.69 -24.47 5.89
N LYS A 355 3.45 -25.70 5.41
CA LYS A 355 3.49 -26.01 3.96
C LYS A 355 2.39 -25.29 3.20
N ALA A 356 1.16 -25.30 3.71
CA ALA A 356 0.03 -24.62 3.08
C ALA A 356 0.23 -23.08 3.05
N LEU A 357 0.68 -22.50 4.16
CA LEU A 357 0.98 -21.07 4.26
C LEU A 357 2.16 -20.69 3.35
N GLN A 358 3.24 -21.47 3.34
CA GLN A 358 4.39 -21.25 2.47
C GLN A 358 4.01 -21.39 0.99
N GLY A 359 3.17 -22.36 0.63
CA GLY A 359 2.68 -22.54 -0.74
C GLY A 359 1.81 -21.39 -1.21
N PHE A 360 0.90 -20.92 -0.35
CA PHE A 360 0.09 -19.73 -0.63
C PHE A 360 0.98 -18.48 -0.80
N LEU A 361 1.90 -18.22 0.13
CA LEU A 361 2.83 -17.10 0.03
C LEU A 361 3.73 -17.23 -1.20
N ASN A 362 4.18 -18.42 -1.57
CA ASN A 362 4.95 -18.63 -2.80
C ASN A 362 4.16 -18.31 -4.08
N SER A 363 2.84 -18.13 -4.01
CA SER A 363 1.94 -18.02 -5.17
C SER A 363 1.27 -16.64 -5.36
N VAL A 364 1.46 -15.71 -4.42
CA VAL A 364 0.73 -14.43 -4.36
C VAL A 364 1.70 -13.25 -4.36
N HIS A 365 2.30 -12.94 -5.51
CA HIS A 365 3.44 -12.02 -5.56
C HIS A 365 3.05 -10.54 -5.50
N HIS A 366 1.79 -10.21 -5.76
CA HIS A 366 1.29 -8.83 -5.77
C HIS A 366 0.02 -8.67 -4.91
N PRO A 367 -0.23 -7.50 -4.30
CA PRO A 367 -1.52 -7.20 -3.64
C PRO A 367 -2.74 -7.49 -4.51
N HIS A 368 -2.60 -7.32 -5.82
CA HIS A 368 -3.60 -7.71 -6.83
C HIS A 368 -3.94 -9.19 -6.74
N ASP A 369 -2.92 -10.05 -6.75
CA ASP A 369 -3.09 -11.50 -6.84
C ASP A 369 -3.91 -11.99 -5.66
N LEU A 370 -3.67 -11.41 -4.48
CA LEU A 370 -4.42 -11.72 -3.29
C LEU A 370 -5.86 -11.21 -3.34
N ARG A 371 -6.08 -9.96 -3.78
CA ARG A 371 -7.41 -9.38 -3.91
C ARG A 371 -8.26 -10.16 -4.90
N SER A 372 -7.70 -10.44 -6.07
CA SER A 372 -8.37 -11.22 -7.12
C SER A 372 -8.66 -12.64 -6.67
N ALA A 373 -7.73 -13.29 -5.97
CA ALA A 373 -7.98 -14.61 -5.40
C ALA A 373 -9.05 -14.58 -4.29
N ALA A 374 -9.05 -13.57 -3.42
CA ALA A 374 -10.08 -13.41 -2.38
C ALA A 374 -11.48 -13.19 -2.98
N LEU A 375 -11.60 -12.31 -3.99
CA LEU A 375 -12.85 -12.06 -4.72
C LEU A 375 -13.40 -13.31 -5.41
N LEU A 376 -12.53 -14.14 -6.00
CA LEU A 376 -12.94 -15.41 -6.61
C LEU A 376 -13.54 -16.38 -5.58
N VAL A 377 -13.00 -16.41 -4.36
CA VAL A 377 -13.54 -17.25 -3.28
C VAL A 377 -14.86 -16.70 -2.72
N GLU A 378 -15.04 -15.38 -2.69
CA GLU A 378 -16.29 -14.75 -2.27
C GLU A 378 -17.43 -14.99 -3.27
N THR A 379 -17.13 -15.00 -4.57
CA THR A 379 -18.11 -15.23 -5.66
C THR A 379 -18.48 -16.70 -5.88
N THR A 380 -17.73 -17.64 -5.31
CA THR A 380 -17.96 -19.10 -5.41
C THR A 380 -18.65 -19.71 -4.18
N LYS A 381 -18.99 -18.90 -3.18
CA LYS A 381 -19.92 -19.25 -2.08
C LYS A 381 -21.36 -18.96 -2.50
#